data_AF-A0A060BP34-F1
#
_entry.id   AF-A0A060BP34-F1
#
_cell.length_a   1.000
_cell.length_b   1.000
_cell.length_c   1.000
_cell.angle_alpha   90.00
_cell.angle_beta   90.00
_cell.angle_gamma   90.00
#
_symmetry.space_group_name_H-M   'P 1'
#
loop_
_entity.id
_entity.type
_entity.pdbx_description
1 polymer ?
#
loop_
_entity_poly.entity_id
_entity_poly.type
_entity_poly.pdbx_seq_one_letter_code
_entity_poly.pdbx_strand_id
1 'polypeptide(L)'
;TLKAWHGVDTLIEALALLATDTTSGVGTDYRLLLVGDGPEAPAVRELAAARGIADRVELTGAVTPEQVPALLHRIDIAAAPYPAIDGFYFSPLKVYEYLAAGLPVVASAVGELPGLLDHPVHGELGRLVPAENPQALADAI
;
A
#
# COMPACT_ATOMS: atom_id res chain seq x y z
N THR A 1 -7.70 12.09 1.60
CA THR A 1 -7.01 12.44 2.85
C THR A 1 -6.44 11.19 3.49
N LEU A 2 -5.15 11.16 3.84
CA LEU A 2 -4.45 10.07 4.52
C LEU A 2 -4.99 9.89 5.94
N LYS A 3 -5.55 8.70 6.24
CA LYS A 3 -6.21 8.37 7.51
C LYS A 3 -5.74 7.00 8.01
N ALA A 4 -5.89 6.72 9.30
CA ALA A 4 -5.41 5.48 9.93
C ALA A 4 -5.95 4.21 9.22
N TRP A 5 -7.21 4.22 8.79
CA TRP A 5 -7.82 3.10 8.08
C TRP A 5 -7.17 2.77 6.72
N HIS A 6 -6.23 3.58 6.21
CA HIS A 6 -5.46 3.22 5.03
C HIS A 6 -4.33 2.21 5.31
N GLY A 7 -4.01 1.93 6.58
CA GLY A 7 -3.03 0.92 7.00
C GLY A 7 -1.59 1.19 6.55
N VAL A 8 -1.22 2.46 6.38
CA VAL A 8 0.12 2.85 5.91
C VAL A 8 1.20 2.48 6.94
N ASP A 9 0.85 2.43 8.22
CA ASP A 9 1.70 1.88 9.28
C ASP A 9 2.13 0.43 8.99
N THR A 10 1.18 -0.44 8.65
CA THR A 10 1.46 -1.84 8.28
C THR A 10 2.38 -1.92 7.06
N LEU A 11 2.22 -1.02 6.08
CA LEU A 11 3.10 -0.94 4.92
C LEU A 11 4.52 -0.47 5.29
N ILE A 12 4.65 0.52 6.18
CA ILE A 12 5.97 0.97 6.65
C ILE A 12 6.69 -0.17 7.38
N GLU A 13 5.98 -0.93 8.22
CA GLU A 13 6.55 -2.11 8.89
C GLU A 13 6.97 -3.19 7.89
N ALA A 14 6.15 -3.46 6.87
CA ALA A 14 6.46 -4.44 5.83
C ALA A 14 7.74 -4.05 5.07
N LEU A 15 7.84 -2.81 4.65
CA LEU A 15 9.02 -2.29 3.95
C LEU A 15 10.27 -2.31 4.84
N ALA A 16 10.12 -2.04 6.14
CA ALA A 16 11.23 -2.15 7.09
C ALA A 16 11.78 -3.58 7.19
N LEU A 17 10.91 -4.60 7.10
CA LEU A 17 11.35 -6.00 7.04
C LEU A 17 12.20 -6.24 5.78
N LEU A 18 11.73 -5.79 4.60
CA LEU A 18 12.49 -5.89 3.34
C LEU A 18 13.85 -5.19 3.41
N ALA A 19 13.95 -4.05 4.11
CA ALA A 19 15.23 -3.35 4.27
C ALA A 19 16.29 -4.15 5.03
N THR A 20 15.86 -5.07 5.90
CA THR A 20 16.74 -5.92 6.71
C THR A 20 16.94 -7.31 6.14
N ASP A 21 16.11 -7.72 5.17
CA ASP A 21 16.23 -9.01 4.53
C ASP A 21 17.42 -9.03 3.55
N THR A 22 18.48 -9.69 3.99
CA THR A 22 19.71 -9.89 3.21
C THR A 22 19.73 -11.22 2.44
N THR A 23 18.66 -12.01 2.54
CA THR A 23 18.62 -13.41 2.08
C THR A 23 17.81 -13.63 0.80
N SER A 24 16.80 -12.80 0.53
CA SER A 24 15.89 -12.96 -0.61
C SER A 24 16.44 -12.48 -1.95
N GLY A 25 17.55 -11.73 -1.99
CA GLY A 25 18.14 -11.21 -3.23
C GLY A 25 17.31 -10.12 -3.93
N VAL A 26 16.08 -9.85 -3.47
CA VAL A 26 15.20 -8.74 -3.91
C VAL A 26 15.81 -7.38 -3.59
N GLY A 27 16.75 -7.35 -2.64
CA GLY A 27 17.63 -6.21 -2.44
C GLY A 27 16.93 -5.05 -1.75
N THR A 28 17.75 -4.24 -1.11
CA THR A 28 17.35 -3.09 -0.31
C THR A 28 16.87 -1.89 -1.16
N ASP A 29 16.61 -2.07 -2.45
CA ASP A 29 16.34 -0.97 -3.39
C ASP A 29 14.86 -0.85 -3.71
N TYR A 30 14.12 -0.26 -2.77
CA TYR A 30 12.72 0.10 -2.95
C TYR A 30 12.50 1.55 -2.52
N ARG A 31 11.42 2.16 -3.03
CA ARG A 31 10.93 3.46 -2.57
C ARG A 31 9.43 3.39 -2.37
N LEU A 32 8.95 4.05 -1.33
CA LEU A 32 7.53 4.23 -1.08
C LEU A 32 7.11 5.63 -1.54
N LEU A 33 6.21 5.70 -2.51
CA LEU A 33 5.52 6.92 -2.91
C LEU A 33 4.13 6.97 -2.28
N LEU A 34 3.91 7.89 -1.34
CA LEU A 34 2.62 8.16 -0.72
C LEU A 34 2.01 9.43 -1.31
N VAL A 35 1.00 9.25 -2.15
CA VAL A 35 0.28 10.34 -2.80
C VAL A 35 -0.88 10.80 -1.92
N GLY A 36 -0.85 12.07 -1.51
CA GLY A 36 -1.87 12.70 -0.69
C GLY A 36 -1.36 13.19 0.66
N ASP A 37 -2.26 13.82 1.41
CA ASP A 37 -1.99 14.38 2.73
C ASP A 37 -3.14 14.04 3.69
N GLY A 38 -2.91 14.18 5.00
CA GLY A 38 -3.91 13.97 6.02
C GLY A 38 -3.32 13.88 7.44
N PRO A 39 -4.18 13.70 8.45
CA PRO A 39 -3.78 13.69 9.86
C PRO A 39 -2.72 12.65 10.21
N GLU A 40 -2.60 11.55 9.46
CA GLU A 40 -1.59 10.53 9.72
C GLU A 40 -0.21 10.84 9.13
N ALA A 41 -0.06 11.91 8.32
CA ALA A 41 1.21 12.19 7.67
C ALA A 41 2.39 12.38 8.66
N PRO A 42 2.22 13.05 9.82
CA PRO A 42 3.26 13.10 10.85
C PRO A 42 3.61 11.71 11.41
N ALA A 43 2.60 10.91 11.77
CA ALA A 43 2.81 9.57 12.34
C ALA A 43 3.54 8.63 11.36
N VAL A 44 3.21 8.71 10.08
CA VAL A 44 3.93 7.94 9.03
C VAL A 44 5.40 8.36 8.93
N ARG A 45 5.70 9.67 9.00
CA ARG A 45 7.10 10.15 8.98
C ARG A 45 7.87 9.69 10.21
N GLU A 46 7.25 9.79 11.38
CA GLU A 46 7.85 9.35 12.65
C GLU A 46 8.14 7.85 12.64
N LEU A 47 7.19 7.03 12.17
CA LEU A 47 7.37 5.59 12.08
C LEU A 47 8.46 5.22 11.06
N ALA A 48 8.47 5.82 9.88
CA ALA A 48 9.51 5.59 8.88
C ALA A 48 10.91 5.95 9.41
N ALA A 49 11.03 7.04 10.18
CA ALA A 49 12.27 7.42 10.84
C ALA A 49 12.68 6.42 11.93
N ALA A 50 11.73 5.98 12.76
CA ALA A 50 11.98 4.98 13.80
C ALA A 50 12.41 3.62 13.23
N ARG A 51 11.94 3.27 12.03
CA ARG A 51 12.33 2.07 11.28
C ARG A 51 13.58 2.24 10.41
N GLY A 52 14.17 3.44 10.36
CA GLY A 52 15.39 3.70 9.61
C GLY A 52 15.22 3.68 8.08
N ILE A 53 14.00 3.90 7.59
CA ILE A 53 13.67 3.88 6.14
C ILE A 53 13.15 5.22 5.64
N ALA A 54 13.29 6.30 6.42
CA ALA A 54 12.75 7.61 6.09
C ALA A 54 13.26 8.17 4.75
N ASP A 55 14.50 7.86 4.37
CA ASP A 55 15.12 8.23 3.08
C ASP A 55 14.46 7.54 1.86
N ARG A 56 13.68 6.48 2.11
CA ARG A 56 12.94 5.71 1.09
C ARG A 56 11.48 6.12 0.97
N VAL A 57 10.96 6.99 1.84
CA VAL A 57 9.54 7.37 1.86
C VAL A 57 9.36 8.79 1.32
N GLU A 58 8.67 8.91 0.18
CA GLU A 58 8.26 10.17 -0.43
C GLU A 58 6.77 10.42 -0.15
N LEU A 59 6.47 11.41 0.68
CA LEU A 59 5.11 11.93 0.86
C LEU A 59 4.94 13.17 -0.02
N THR A 60 4.08 13.11 -1.02
CA THR A 60 3.87 14.23 -1.97
C THR A 60 3.11 15.40 -1.35
N GLY A 61 2.38 15.15 -0.26
CA GLY A 61 1.30 16.04 0.17
C GLY A 61 0.10 15.96 -0.77
N ALA A 62 -0.85 16.89 -0.62
CA ALA A 62 -2.03 16.95 -1.48
C ALA A 62 -1.67 17.33 -2.91
N VAL A 63 -2.20 16.59 -3.89
CA VAL A 63 -2.02 16.82 -5.32
C VAL A 63 -3.38 16.98 -5.98
N THR A 64 -3.43 17.59 -7.16
CA THR A 64 -4.67 17.67 -7.93
C THR A 64 -4.98 16.32 -8.60
N PRO A 65 -6.26 16.03 -8.90
CA PRO A 65 -6.63 14.79 -9.60
C PRO A 65 -5.88 14.57 -10.92
N GLU A 66 -5.57 15.64 -11.65
CA GLU A 66 -4.85 15.59 -12.92
C GLU A 66 -3.39 15.15 -12.78
N GLN A 67 -2.80 15.32 -11.59
CA GLN A 67 -1.43 14.90 -11.29
C GLN A 67 -1.35 13.40 -10.92
N VAL A 68 -2.45 12.81 -10.45
CA VAL A 68 -2.48 11.42 -9.97
C VAL A 68 -2.04 10.41 -11.04
N PRO A 69 -2.52 10.47 -12.31
CA PRO A 69 -2.08 9.53 -13.33
C PRO A 69 -0.57 9.53 -13.51
N ALA A 70 0.08 10.69 -13.59
CA ALA A 70 1.54 10.78 -13.75
C ALA A 70 2.31 10.18 -12.56
N LEU A 71 1.75 10.27 -11.35
CA LEU A 71 2.32 9.65 -10.16
C LEU A 71 2.13 8.13 -10.15
N LEU A 72 0.96 7.62 -10.58
CA LEU A 72 0.73 6.18 -10.72
C LEU A 72 1.69 5.52 -11.72
N HIS A 73 2.10 6.22 -12.78
CA HIS A 73 3.11 5.72 -13.73
C HIS A 73 4.52 5.52 -13.11
N ARG A 74 4.76 6.02 -11.90
CA ARG A 74 6.03 5.81 -11.17
C ARG A 74 5.99 4.57 -10.27
N ILE A 75 4.86 3.86 -10.22
CA ILE A 75 4.62 2.77 -9.28
C ILE A 75 4.78 1.45 -10.01
N ASP A 76 5.57 0.55 -9.43
CA ASP A 76 5.70 -0.84 -9.91
C ASP A 76 4.65 -1.76 -9.27
N ILE A 77 4.32 -1.53 -7.99
CA ILE A 77 3.35 -2.31 -7.22
C ILE A 77 2.48 -1.36 -6.38
N ALA A 78 1.16 -1.51 -6.47
CA ALA A 78 0.21 -0.69 -5.73
C ALA A 78 -0.31 -1.42 -4.48
N ALA A 79 -0.10 -0.82 -3.30
CA ALA A 79 -0.50 -1.40 -2.02
C ALA A 79 -1.82 -0.82 -1.48
N ALA A 80 -2.69 -1.70 -0.99
CA ALA A 80 -3.94 -1.38 -0.30
C ALA A 80 -4.06 -2.18 1.02
N PRO A 81 -3.19 -1.88 2.01
CA PRO A 81 -3.01 -2.67 3.24
C PRO A 81 -4.05 -2.32 4.32
N TYR A 82 -5.33 -2.27 3.96
CA TYR A 82 -6.38 -1.85 4.89
C TYR A 82 -6.45 -2.75 6.15
N PRO A 83 -6.63 -2.18 7.36
CA PRO A 83 -6.80 -2.96 8.58
C PRO A 83 -8.19 -3.61 8.62
N ALA A 84 -8.34 -4.64 9.46
CA ALA A 84 -9.63 -5.28 9.66
C ALA A 84 -10.44 -4.49 10.71
N ILE A 85 -11.40 -3.69 10.24
CA ILE A 85 -12.27 -2.89 11.11
C ILE A 85 -13.70 -3.42 11.03
N ASP A 86 -14.22 -3.93 12.15
CA ASP A 86 -15.57 -4.48 12.23
C ASP A 86 -16.64 -3.44 11.83
N GLY A 87 -17.52 -3.83 10.89
CA GLY A 87 -18.62 -2.98 10.41
C GLY A 87 -18.18 -1.76 9.60
N PHE A 88 -16.90 -1.64 9.25
CA PHE A 88 -16.39 -0.53 8.45
C PHE A 88 -16.62 -0.76 6.96
N TYR A 89 -17.39 0.13 6.36
CA TYR A 89 -17.56 0.17 4.91
C TYR A 89 -16.70 1.26 4.28
N PHE A 90 -16.03 0.93 3.19
CA PHE A 90 -15.42 1.87 2.28
C PHE A 90 -15.60 1.38 0.85
N SER A 91 -15.76 2.31 -0.09
CA SER A 91 -15.71 1.97 -1.51
C SER A 91 -14.24 1.81 -1.93
N PRO A 92 -13.83 0.68 -2.53
CA PRO A 92 -12.43 0.43 -2.89
C PRO A 92 -12.01 1.18 -4.18
N LEU A 93 -12.44 2.43 -4.37
CA LEU A 93 -12.17 3.25 -5.55
C LEU A 93 -10.67 3.32 -5.89
N LYS A 94 -9.83 3.46 -4.86
CA LYS A 94 -8.37 3.46 -4.99
C LYS A 94 -7.84 2.19 -5.67
N VAL A 95 -8.44 1.04 -5.37
CA VAL A 95 -8.04 -0.25 -5.97
C VAL A 95 -8.51 -0.35 -7.41
N TYR A 96 -9.71 0.13 -7.74
CA TYR A 96 -10.16 0.25 -9.13
C TYR A 96 -9.25 1.16 -9.96
N GLU A 97 -8.80 2.28 -9.39
CA GLU A 97 -7.85 3.18 -10.04
C GLU A 97 -6.49 2.51 -10.31
N TYR A 98 -5.99 1.70 -9.37
CA TYR A 98 -4.76 0.92 -9.57
C TYR A 98 -4.90 -0.10 -10.70
N LEU A 99 -6.00 -0.86 -10.70
CA LEU A 99 -6.30 -1.83 -11.76
C LEU A 99 -6.46 -1.14 -13.12
N ALA A 100 -7.15 0.01 -13.17
CA ALA A 100 -7.31 0.80 -14.39
C ALA A 100 -5.99 1.38 -14.91
N ALA A 101 -5.03 1.67 -14.01
CA ALA A 101 -3.67 2.06 -14.35
C ALA A 101 -2.78 0.87 -14.77
N GLY A 102 -3.30 -0.36 -14.76
CA GLY A 102 -2.54 -1.56 -15.12
C GLY A 102 -1.50 -1.99 -14.07
N LEU A 103 -1.64 -1.52 -12.82
CA LEU A 103 -0.70 -1.81 -11.74
C LEU A 103 -1.00 -3.17 -11.10
N PRO A 104 0.01 -4.01 -10.84
CA PRO A 104 -0.11 -5.11 -9.89
C PRO A 104 -0.58 -4.58 -8.54
N VAL A 105 -1.63 -5.19 -7.98
CA VAL A 105 -2.21 -4.78 -6.69
C VAL A 105 -1.90 -5.81 -5.62
N VAL A 106 -1.41 -5.36 -4.47
CA VAL A 106 -1.33 -6.14 -3.23
C VAL A 106 -2.27 -5.51 -2.21
N ALA A 107 -3.24 -6.25 -1.69
CA ALA A 107 -4.26 -5.70 -0.80
C ALA A 107 -4.63 -6.63 0.36
N SER A 108 -5.06 -6.04 1.47
CA SER A 108 -5.62 -6.81 2.58
C SER A 108 -6.92 -7.51 2.18
N ALA A 109 -7.10 -8.76 2.62
CA ALA A 109 -8.30 -9.56 2.41
C ALA A 109 -9.48 -9.13 3.30
N VAL A 110 -9.92 -7.87 3.14
CA VAL A 110 -10.99 -7.26 3.95
C VAL A 110 -12.05 -6.59 3.06
N GLY A 111 -13.25 -6.43 3.61
CA GLY A 111 -14.37 -5.79 2.91
C GLY A 111 -14.68 -6.46 1.57
N GLU A 112 -14.80 -5.66 0.53
CA GLU A 112 -15.14 -6.13 -0.82
C GLU A 112 -13.93 -6.63 -1.64
N LEU A 113 -12.71 -6.49 -1.11
CA LEU A 113 -11.48 -6.77 -1.86
C LEU A 113 -11.29 -8.23 -2.26
N PRO A 114 -11.65 -9.24 -1.44
CA PRO A 114 -11.56 -10.63 -1.87
C PRO A 114 -12.37 -10.92 -3.14
N GLY A 115 -13.62 -10.43 -3.21
CA GLY A 115 -14.46 -10.61 -4.40
C GLY A 115 -14.03 -9.77 -5.60
N LEU A 116 -13.35 -8.65 -5.37
CA LEU A 116 -12.79 -7.80 -6.42
C LEU A 116 -11.51 -8.39 -7.03
N LEU A 117 -10.59 -8.87 -6.19
CA LEU A 117 -9.24 -9.27 -6.63
C LEU A 117 -9.11 -10.77 -6.93
N ASP A 118 -9.94 -11.62 -6.34
CA ASP A 118 -10.06 -13.05 -6.70
C ASP A 118 -11.43 -13.28 -7.35
N HIS A 119 -11.59 -12.74 -8.57
CA HIS A 119 -12.90 -12.65 -9.21
C HIS A 119 -13.25 -13.96 -9.94
N PRO A 120 -14.43 -14.56 -9.74
CA PRO A 120 -14.77 -15.87 -10.30
C PRO A 120 -14.78 -15.94 -11.83
N VAL A 121 -14.92 -14.80 -12.50
CA VAL A 121 -14.94 -14.71 -13.98
C VAL A 121 -13.60 -14.24 -14.55
N HIS A 122 -12.85 -13.43 -13.82
CA HIS A 122 -11.65 -12.77 -14.34
C HIS A 122 -10.35 -13.34 -13.77
N GLY A 123 -10.45 -14.25 -12.79
CA GLY A 123 -9.31 -14.83 -12.08
C GLY A 123 -8.70 -13.85 -11.08
N GLU A 124 -7.44 -14.10 -10.75
CA GLU A 124 -6.63 -13.28 -9.85
C GLU A 124 -6.25 -11.96 -10.55
N LEU A 125 -6.81 -10.85 -10.09
CA LEU A 125 -6.50 -9.48 -10.54
C LEU A 125 -5.48 -8.78 -9.62
N GLY A 126 -5.19 -9.37 -8.46
CA GLY A 126 -4.22 -8.88 -7.51
C GLY A 126 -3.99 -9.87 -6.37
N ARG A 127 -2.93 -9.66 -5.60
CA ARG A 127 -2.54 -10.51 -4.49
C ARG A 127 -3.24 -10.09 -3.21
N LEU A 128 -3.94 -11.03 -2.59
CA LEU A 128 -4.56 -10.84 -1.27
C LEU A 128 -3.63 -11.29 -0.15
N VAL A 129 -3.52 -10.48 0.91
CA VAL A 129 -2.77 -10.79 2.14
C VAL A 129 -3.65 -10.63 3.39
N PRO A 130 -3.34 -11.28 4.51
CA PRO A 130 -4.02 -11.01 5.78
C PRO A 130 -3.86 -9.54 6.18
N ALA A 131 -4.92 -8.91 6.71
CA ALA A 131 -4.85 -7.56 7.25
C ALA A 131 -3.87 -7.49 8.44
N GLU A 132 -3.25 -6.33 8.63
CA GLU A 132 -2.35 -6.05 9.77
C GLU A 132 -1.21 -7.07 9.92
N ASN A 133 -0.75 -7.63 8.79
CA ASN A 133 0.34 -8.59 8.74
C ASN A 133 1.50 -8.04 7.89
N PRO A 134 2.45 -7.31 8.50
CA PRO A 134 3.60 -6.75 7.80
C PRO A 134 4.45 -7.78 7.06
N GLN A 135 4.63 -8.98 7.62
CA GLN A 135 5.43 -10.03 7.00
C GLN A 135 4.77 -10.53 5.71
N ALA A 136 3.47 -10.87 5.76
CA ALA A 136 2.75 -11.33 4.59
C ALA A 136 2.65 -10.25 3.50
N LEU A 137 2.58 -8.98 3.90
CA LEU A 137 2.64 -7.84 2.97
C LEU A 137 4.04 -7.69 2.34
N ALA A 138 5.10 -7.84 3.14
CA ALA A 138 6.48 -7.80 2.64
C ALA A 138 6.75 -8.93 1.66
N ASP A 139 6.33 -10.16 1.96
CA ASP A 139 6.51 -11.33 1.09
C ASP A 139 5.76 -11.22 -0.25
N ALA A 140 4.75 -10.34 -0.33
CA ALA A 140 3.89 -10.15 -1.50
C ALA A 140 4.31 -8.97 -2.39
N ILE A 141 5.25 -8.13 -1.94
CA ILE A 141 5.79 -6.96 -2.67
C ILE A 141 7.20 -7.30 -3.15
#